data_AF-A0A2D5ANZ1-F1
#
_entry.id   AF-A0A2D5ANZ1-F1
#
_cell.length_a   1.000
_cell.length_b   1.000
_cell.length_c   1.000
_cell.angle_alpha   90.00
_cell.angle_beta   90.00
_cell.angle_gamma   90.00
#
_symmetry.space_group_name_H-M   'P 1'
#
loop_
_entity.id
_entity.type
_entity.pdbx_description
1 polymer ?
#
loop_
_entity_poly.entity_id
_entity_poly.type
_entity_poly.pdbx_seq_one_letter_code
_entity_poly.pdbx_strand_id
1 'polypeptide(L)'
;CGIMDQFASGAGKVGQVLHLDCRNLSYDYVTLPECISVLTADTQVKHALSDGEYLQRRESCEQAAEILGIQSFRDATIEQVEAARERLGELLYRRARHVVSEMHRVDSFADALRNDQVDRIANLMLKSHESLRDDFEVSCEELDVLVDAAYEFGIDEGLIGSRMTGGGFGGSTVSLVKGEAADALKDHLEKSFQEKFGRDLNCFITSPDNGAHCESL
;
A
#
# COMPACT_ATOMS: atom_id res chain seq x y z
N CYS A 1 -3.67 -14.76 -6.49
CA CYS A 1 -3.98 -13.34 -6.24
C CYS A 1 -5.37 -13.22 -5.63
N GLY A 2 -5.71 -12.04 -5.09
CA GLY A 2 -7.07 -11.68 -4.61
C GLY A 2 -7.92 -11.05 -5.73
N ILE A 3 -8.99 -10.35 -5.34
CA ILE A 3 -9.96 -9.70 -6.27
C ILE A 3 -9.62 -8.25 -6.63
N MET A 4 -8.68 -7.63 -5.91
CA MET A 4 -8.41 -6.20 -5.96
C MET A 4 -8.08 -5.69 -7.36
N ASP A 5 -7.17 -6.35 -8.08
CA ASP A 5 -6.66 -5.88 -9.37
C ASP A 5 -7.77 -5.87 -10.43
N GLN A 6 -8.57 -6.94 -10.48
CA GLN A 6 -9.70 -7.05 -11.41
C GLN A 6 -10.77 -6.02 -11.07
N PHE A 7 -11.00 -5.77 -9.77
CA PHE A 7 -11.97 -4.78 -9.33
C PHE A 7 -11.55 -3.36 -9.69
N ALA A 8 -10.30 -2.99 -9.42
CA ALA A 8 -9.75 -1.68 -9.78
C ALA A 8 -9.79 -1.44 -11.29
N SER A 9 -9.40 -2.45 -12.09
CA SER A 9 -9.43 -2.35 -13.55
C SER A 9 -10.84 -2.26 -14.12
N GLY A 10 -11.85 -2.84 -13.48
CA GLY A 10 -13.23 -2.85 -13.97
C GLY A 10 -14.08 -1.68 -13.47
N ALA A 11 -13.86 -1.24 -12.23
CA ALA A 11 -14.71 -0.27 -11.52
C ALA A 11 -14.02 1.07 -11.28
N GLY A 12 -12.89 1.36 -11.93
CA GLY A 12 -12.26 2.68 -11.86
C GLY A 12 -13.21 3.81 -12.28
N LYS A 13 -13.04 4.99 -11.68
CA LYS A 13 -13.79 6.19 -12.03
C LYS A 13 -12.88 7.41 -11.90
N VAL A 14 -12.94 8.31 -12.89
CA VAL A 14 -12.13 9.54 -12.92
C VAL A 14 -12.20 10.30 -11.60
N GLY A 15 -11.03 10.63 -11.04
CA GLY A 15 -10.89 11.40 -9.80
C GLY A 15 -11.39 10.67 -8.54
N GLN A 16 -11.63 9.36 -8.60
CA GLN A 16 -12.11 8.58 -7.46
C GLN A 16 -11.19 7.40 -7.16
N VAL A 17 -10.96 7.14 -5.87
CA VAL A 17 -10.37 5.88 -5.40
C VAL A 17 -11.46 4.96 -4.89
N LEU A 18 -11.25 3.65 -5.02
CA LEU A 18 -12.19 2.61 -4.59
C LEU A 18 -11.94 2.20 -3.14
N HIS A 19 -12.96 2.29 -2.29
CA HIS A 19 -12.98 1.67 -0.98
C HIS A 19 -13.79 0.37 -1.09
N LEU A 20 -13.10 -0.78 -1.12
CA LEU A 20 -13.68 -2.10 -1.42
C LEU A 20 -13.64 -3.01 -0.18
N ASP A 21 -14.81 -3.53 0.21
CA ASP A 21 -14.90 -4.66 1.14
C ASP A 21 -14.76 -5.99 0.39
N CYS A 22 -13.58 -6.60 0.48
CA CYS A 22 -13.29 -7.88 -0.18
C CYS A 22 -14.10 -9.08 0.35
N ARG A 23 -14.81 -8.96 1.48
CA ARG A 23 -15.64 -10.07 2.03
C ARG A 23 -16.93 -10.23 1.24
N ASN A 24 -17.61 -9.13 0.93
CA ASN A 24 -18.94 -9.13 0.31
C ASN A 24 -18.99 -8.38 -1.03
N LEU A 25 -17.85 -7.83 -1.46
CA LEU A 25 -17.68 -7.03 -2.68
C LEU A 25 -18.50 -5.74 -2.71
N SER A 26 -18.98 -5.27 -1.57
CA SER A 26 -19.54 -3.91 -1.45
C SER A 26 -18.42 -2.89 -1.55
N TYR A 27 -18.70 -1.76 -2.20
CA TYR A 27 -17.71 -0.71 -2.41
C TYR A 27 -18.38 0.65 -2.50
N ASP A 28 -17.60 1.67 -2.19
CA ASP A 28 -17.92 3.06 -2.46
C ASP A 28 -16.70 3.78 -3.05
N TYR A 29 -16.93 5.02 -3.47
CA TYR A 29 -15.90 5.87 -4.04
C TYR A 29 -15.52 6.97 -3.06
N VAL A 30 -14.23 7.19 -2.89
CA VAL A 30 -13.70 8.36 -2.20
C VAL A 30 -13.07 9.28 -3.23
N THR A 31 -13.46 10.56 -3.24
CA THR A 31 -12.92 11.53 -4.17
C THR A 31 -11.46 11.83 -3.80
N LEU A 32 -10.57 11.73 -4.78
CA LEU A 32 -9.20 12.24 -4.65
C LEU A 32 -9.23 13.72 -5.07
N PRO A 33 -8.86 14.67 -4.18
CA PRO A 33 -8.80 16.08 -4.54
C PRO A 33 -7.94 16.33 -5.81
N GLU A 34 -8.42 17.19 -6.70
CA GLU A 34 -7.74 17.46 -7.99
C GLU A 34 -6.33 18.04 -7.82
N CYS A 35 -6.05 18.67 -6.68
CA CYS A 35 -4.73 19.17 -6.35
C CYS A 35 -3.75 18.09 -5.89
N ILE A 36 -4.14 16.81 -5.86
CA ILE A 36 -3.29 15.68 -5.44
C ILE A 36 -2.86 14.85 -6.65
N SER A 37 -1.54 14.81 -6.84
CA SER A 37 -0.74 13.86 -7.62
C SER A 37 -0.75 12.43 -7.07
N VAL A 38 -0.87 11.40 -7.90
CA VAL A 38 -0.39 10.05 -7.57
C VAL A 38 0.93 9.83 -8.31
N LEU A 39 2.03 9.68 -7.59
CA LEU A 39 3.34 9.34 -8.17
C LEU A 39 3.62 7.86 -7.92
N THR A 40 3.94 7.12 -8.97
CA THR A 40 4.38 5.73 -8.88
C THR A 40 5.86 5.63 -9.29
N ALA A 41 6.66 4.99 -8.45
CA ALA A 41 8.08 4.75 -8.71
C ALA A 41 8.33 3.25 -8.80
N ASP A 42 8.58 2.74 -10.00
CA ASP A 42 8.89 1.34 -10.29
C ASP A 42 10.40 1.10 -10.21
N THR A 43 10.80 0.28 -9.23
CA THR A 43 12.19 -0.13 -8.97
C THR A 43 12.77 -0.97 -10.11
N GLN A 44 11.91 -1.52 -10.99
CA GLN A 44 12.22 -2.48 -12.04
C GLN A 44 12.81 -3.81 -11.51
N VAL A 45 12.79 -4.00 -10.18
CA VAL A 45 13.26 -5.22 -9.55
C VAL A 45 12.15 -6.27 -9.59
N LYS A 46 12.48 -7.42 -10.15
CA LYS A 46 11.62 -8.61 -10.15
C LYS A 46 12.34 -9.71 -9.39
N HIS A 47 11.92 -9.99 -8.15
CA HIS A 47 12.44 -11.14 -7.44
C HIS A 47 11.80 -12.41 -8.01
N ALA A 48 12.61 -13.28 -8.64
CA ALA A 48 12.18 -14.54 -9.27
C ALA A 48 11.51 -15.56 -8.31
N LEU A 49 11.43 -15.22 -7.02
CA LEU A 49 10.89 -16.03 -5.93
C LEU A 49 9.49 -15.56 -5.46
N SER A 50 8.92 -14.52 -6.08
CA SER A 50 7.69 -13.87 -5.60
C SER A 50 6.50 -14.82 -5.41
N ASP A 51 6.34 -15.81 -6.28
CA ASP A 51 5.22 -16.76 -6.20
C ASP A 51 5.33 -17.68 -4.97
N GLY A 52 6.55 -18.11 -4.64
CA GLY A 52 6.81 -18.92 -3.45
C GLY A 52 6.65 -18.12 -2.16
N GLU A 53 7.17 -16.89 -2.13
CA GLU A 53 7.07 -16.01 -0.97
C GLU A 53 5.62 -15.58 -0.70
N TYR A 54 4.86 -15.25 -1.74
CA TYR A 54 3.43 -14.93 -1.61
C TYR A 54 2.65 -16.12 -1.03
N LEU A 55 2.91 -17.34 -1.54
CA LEU A 55 2.29 -18.55 -1.03
C LEU A 55 2.59 -18.75 0.46
N GLN A 56 3.85 -18.58 0.88
CA GLN A 56 4.23 -18.69 2.30
C GLN A 56 3.50 -17.68 3.20
N ARG A 57 3.30 -16.43 2.72
CA ARG A 57 2.52 -15.43 3.49
C ARG A 57 1.07 -15.85 3.63
N ARG A 58 0.48 -16.37 2.55
CA ARG A 58 -0.88 -16.90 2.58
C ARG A 58 -1.01 -18.08 3.56
N GLU A 59 -0.12 -19.06 3.49
CA GLU A 59 -0.11 -20.22 4.40
C GLU A 59 0.08 -19.79 5.86
N SER A 60 0.96 -18.82 6.13
CA SER A 60 1.14 -18.25 7.47
C SER A 60 -0.15 -17.59 8.00
N CYS A 61 -0.86 -16.85 7.14
CA CYS A 61 -2.14 -16.24 7.48
C CYS A 61 -3.23 -17.30 7.75
N GLU A 62 -3.29 -18.37 6.96
CA GLU A 62 -4.24 -19.48 7.15
C GLU A 62 -3.98 -20.21 8.47
N GLN A 63 -2.71 -20.51 8.80
CA GLN A 63 -2.32 -21.11 10.09
C GLN A 63 -2.65 -20.21 11.28
N ALA A 64 -2.36 -18.91 11.17
CA ALA A 64 -2.69 -17.95 12.21
C ALA A 64 -4.21 -17.86 12.46
N ALA A 65 -5.02 -17.89 11.40
CA ALA A 65 -6.47 -17.91 11.49
C ALA A 65 -7.00 -19.18 12.20
N GLU A 66 -6.41 -20.34 11.90
CA GLU A 66 -6.73 -21.60 12.58
C GLU A 66 -6.45 -21.53 14.09
N ILE A 67 -5.27 -21.03 14.49
CA ILE A 67 -4.88 -20.87 15.90
C ILE A 67 -5.79 -19.87 16.63
N LEU A 68 -6.24 -18.82 15.94
CA LEU A 68 -7.18 -17.84 16.47
C LEU A 68 -8.63 -18.37 16.51
N GLY A 69 -8.93 -19.47 15.81
CA GLY A 69 -10.27 -20.03 15.72
C GLY A 69 -11.23 -19.17 14.89
N ILE A 70 -10.71 -18.44 13.90
CA ILE A 70 -11.48 -17.53 13.03
C ILE A 70 -11.51 -18.04 11.59
N GLN A 71 -12.60 -17.77 10.88
CA GLN A 71 -12.68 -18.06 9.44
C GLN A 71 -12.02 -16.97 8.59
N SER A 72 -11.96 -15.74 9.11
CA SER A 72 -11.41 -14.59 8.43
C SER A 72 -10.84 -13.62 9.45
N PHE A 73 -9.71 -12.97 9.14
CA PHE A 73 -9.17 -11.89 9.96
C PHE A 73 -10.13 -10.72 10.13
N ARG A 74 -11.11 -10.56 9.23
CA ARG A 74 -12.18 -9.57 9.36
C ARG A 74 -13.06 -9.79 10.61
N ASP A 75 -13.00 -10.95 11.24
CA ASP A 75 -13.68 -11.25 12.52
C ASP A 75 -12.72 -11.14 13.73
N ALA A 76 -11.47 -10.71 13.52
CA ALA A 76 -10.47 -10.58 14.56
C ALA A 76 -10.26 -9.12 14.98
N THR A 77 -10.02 -8.91 16.28
CA THR A 77 -9.52 -7.64 16.83
C THR A 77 -8.03 -7.74 17.15
N ILE A 78 -7.36 -6.58 17.27
CA ILE A 78 -5.94 -6.57 17.63
C ILE A 78 -5.70 -7.16 19.02
N GLU A 79 -6.61 -6.95 19.96
CA GLU A 79 -6.54 -7.50 21.31
C GLU A 79 -6.59 -9.03 21.31
N GLN A 80 -7.36 -9.64 20.41
CA GLN A 80 -7.38 -11.09 20.24
C GLN A 80 -6.05 -11.62 19.70
N VAL A 81 -5.41 -10.90 18.78
CA VAL A 81 -4.08 -11.25 18.26
C VAL A 81 -3.03 -11.13 19.36
N GLU A 82 -3.04 -10.05 20.14
CA GLU A 82 -2.12 -9.84 21.27
C GLU A 82 -2.28 -10.93 22.34
N ALA A 83 -3.52 -11.27 22.72
CA ALA A 83 -3.79 -12.33 23.68
C ALA A 83 -3.40 -13.73 23.18
N ALA A 84 -3.24 -13.90 21.87
CA ALA A 84 -2.82 -15.15 21.24
C ALA A 84 -1.31 -15.21 20.94
N ARG A 85 -0.53 -14.16 21.26
CA ARG A 85 0.87 -14.03 20.83
C ARG A 85 1.73 -15.25 21.12
N GLU A 86 1.66 -15.80 22.32
CA GLU A 86 2.43 -17.00 22.70
C GLU A 86 2.01 -18.24 21.89
N ARG A 87 0.71 -18.40 21.62
CA ARG A 87 0.18 -19.54 20.85
C ARG A 87 0.50 -19.46 19.36
N LEU A 88 0.54 -18.24 18.82
CA LEU A 88 0.90 -17.97 17.43
C LEU A 88 2.41 -18.16 17.20
N GLY A 89 3.22 -17.86 18.20
CA GLY A 89 4.67 -17.70 18.00
C GLY A 89 4.99 -16.46 17.18
N GLU A 90 6.26 -16.06 17.16
CA GLU A 90 6.66 -14.72 16.69
C GLU A 90 6.35 -14.48 15.20
N LEU A 91 6.52 -15.49 14.33
CA LEU A 91 6.25 -15.35 12.90
C LEU A 91 4.76 -15.12 12.63
N LEU A 92 3.89 -16.02 13.09
CA LEU A 92 2.46 -15.95 12.81
C LEU A 92 1.80 -14.76 13.51
N TYR A 93 2.29 -14.39 14.70
CA TYR A 93 1.87 -13.19 15.40
C TYR A 93 2.09 -11.93 14.55
N ARG A 94 3.29 -11.74 14.00
CA ARG A 94 3.59 -10.58 13.13
C ARG A 94 2.72 -10.55 11.88
N ARG A 95 2.50 -11.70 11.23
CA ARG A 95 1.61 -11.78 10.05
C ARG A 95 0.16 -11.44 10.40
N ALA A 96 -0.37 -11.99 11.49
CA ALA A 96 -1.72 -11.68 11.95
C ALA A 96 -1.88 -10.20 12.35
N ARG A 97 -0.88 -9.65 13.06
CA ARG A 97 -0.84 -8.23 13.46
C ARG A 97 -0.87 -7.31 12.25
N HIS A 98 -0.06 -7.59 11.21
CA HIS A 98 -0.11 -6.85 9.96
C HIS A 98 -1.51 -6.85 9.36
N VAL A 99 -2.10 -8.03 9.13
CA VAL A 99 -3.39 -8.16 8.43
C VAL A 99 -4.51 -7.43 9.19
N VAL A 100 -4.62 -7.66 10.51
CA VAL A 100 -5.66 -7.02 11.33
C VAL A 100 -5.48 -5.51 11.38
N SER A 101 -4.24 -5.02 11.58
CA SER A 101 -3.99 -3.58 11.66
C SER A 101 -4.12 -2.88 10.30
N GLU A 102 -3.76 -3.53 9.18
CA GLU A 102 -3.89 -2.96 7.83
C GLU A 102 -5.36 -2.77 7.45
N MET A 103 -6.25 -3.70 7.81
CA MET A 103 -7.69 -3.53 7.56
C MET A 103 -8.24 -2.28 8.26
N HIS A 104 -7.85 -2.03 9.51
CA HIS A 104 -8.24 -0.81 10.22
C HIS A 104 -7.61 0.46 9.62
N ARG A 105 -6.37 0.35 9.10
CA ARG A 105 -5.70 1.47 8.42
C ARG A 105 -6.40 1.84 7.11
N VAL A 106 -6.94 0.88 6.35
CA VAL A 106 -7.69 1.15 5.12
C VAL A 106 -8.92 2.02 5.41
N ASP A 107 -9.73 1.64 6.39
CA ASP A 107 -10.91 2.44 6.76
C ASP A 107 -10.51 3.82 7.31
N SER A 108 -9.45 3.86 8.14
CA SER A 108 -8.90 5.12 8.65
C SER A 108 -8.36 6.03 7.54
N PHE A 109 -7.80 5.47 6.48
CA PHE A 109 -7.26 6.19 5.34
C PHE A 109 -8.40 6.76 4.49
N ALA A 110 -9.44 5.97 4.21
CA ALA A 110 -10.63 6.43 3.52
C ALA A 110 -11.27 7.61 4.27
N ASP A 111 -11.40 7.51 5.60
CA ASP A 111 -11.91 8.60 6.42
C ASP A 111 -10.99 9.82 6.44
N ALA A 112 -9.67 9.63 6.54
CA ALA A 112 -8.71 10.73 6.49
C ALA A 112 -8.79 11.48 5.14
N LEU A 113 -8.94 10.74 4.04
CA LEU A 113 -9.08 11.30 2.69
C LEU A 113 -10.40 12.06 2.53
N ARG A 114 -11.53 11.52 3.03
CA ARG A 114 -12.84 12.22 3.02
C ARG A 114 -12.85 13.52 3.81
N ASN A 115 -11.92 13.71 4.75
CA ASN A 115 -11.87 14.86 5.66
C ASN A 115 -10.59 15.72 5.47
N ASP A 116 -9.88 15.55 4.35
CA ASP A 116 -8.68 16.33 4.00
C ASP A 116 -7.58 16.32 5.09
N GLN A 117 -7.42 15.22 5.83
CA GLN A 117 -6.49 15.09 6.95
C GLN A 117 -5.10 14.64 6.49
N VAL A 118 -4.37 15.52 5.80
CA VAL A 118 -3.05 15.23 5.18
C VAL A 118 -2.06 14.57 6.16
N ASP A 119 -1.87 15.12 7.36
CA ASP A 119 -0.93 14.54 8.35
C ASP A 119 -1.32 13.11 8.75
N ARG A 120 -2.63 12.85 8.84
CA ARG A 120 -3.15 11.52 9.16
C ARG A 120 -2.91 10.55 8.00
N ILE A 121 -3.11 11.00 6.75
CA ILE A 121 -2.79 10.23 5.55
C ILE A 121 -1.30 9.87 5.53
N ALA A 122 -0.42 10.85 5.76
CA ALA A 122 1.03 10.66 5.81
C ALA A 122 1.42 9.57 6.81
N ASN A 123 0.92 9.67 8.04
CA ASN A 123 1.21 8.71 9.08
C ASN A 123 0.64 7.32 8.76
N LEU A 124 -0.58 7.23 8.20
CA LEU A 124 -1.20 5.95 7.84
C LEU A 124 -0.44 5.22 6.73
N MET A 125 0.01 5.93 5.69
CA MET A 125 0.81 5.36 4.61
C MET A 125 2.16 4.87 5.13
N LEU A 126 2.86 5.66 5.95
CA LEU A 126 4.12 5.26 6.57
C LEU A 126 3.94 4.01 7.44
N LYS A 127 2.94 3.99 8.31
CA LYS A 127 2.64 2.84 9.19
C LYS A 127 2.26 1.59 8.41
N SER A 128 1.61 1.74 7.26
CA SER A 128 1.36 0.63 6.35
C SER A 128 2.65 0.09 5.75
N HIS A 129 3.56 0.96 5.28
CA HIS A 129 4.86 0.55 4.76
C HIS A 129 5.71 -0.15 5.83
N GLU A 130 5.85 0.43 7.02
CA GLU A 130 6.57 -0.19 8.14
C GLU A 130 5.97 -1.56 8.50
N SER A 131 4.64 -1.69 8.50
CA SER A 131 3.99 -2.99 8.76
C SER A 131 4.27 -4.01 7.64
N LEU A 132 4.33 -3.60 6.38
CA LEU A 132 4.71 -4.48 5.28
C LEU A 132 6.19 -4.90 5.35
N ARG A 133 7.07 -3.99 5.78
CA ARG A 133 8.51 -4.25 5.92
C ARG A 133 8.81 -5.14 7.12
N ASP A 134 8.30 -4.79 8.29
CA ASP A 134 8.73 -5.37 9.57
C ASP A 134 7.84 -6.55 10.02
N ASP A 135 6.53 -6.45 9.78
CA ASP A 135 5.54 -7.44 10.22
C ASP A 135 5.14 -8.42 9.15
N PHE A 136 5.03 -7.99 7.89
CA PHE A 136 4.70 -8.87 6.77
C PHE A 136 5.93 -9.33 6.00
N GLU A 137 7.05 -8.62 6.12
CA GLU A 137 8.32 -8.91 5.46
C GLU A 137 8.16 -9.13 3.95
N VAL A 138 7.51 -8.17 3.29
CA VAL A 138 7.32 -8.15 1.83
C VAL A 138 7.97 -6.95 1.16
N SER A 139 8.64 -6.07 1.92
CA SER A 139 9.42 -4.97 1.32
C SER A 139 10.80 -5.47 0.82
N CYS A 140 11.59 -4.55 0.28
CA CYS A 140 13.01 -4.75 -0.04
C CYS A 140 13.76 -3.42 0.07
N GLU A 141 15.09 -3.47 0.02
CA GLU A 141 15.95 -2.27 0.17
C GLU A 141 15.57 -1.18 -0.84
N GLU A 142 15.25 -1.55 -2.09
CA GLU A 142 14.85 -0.59 -3.12
C GLU A 142 13.56 0.15 -2.78
N LEU A 143 12.56 -0.56 -2.24
CA LEU A 143 11.29 0.04 -1.85
C LEU A 143 11.46 0.93 -0.62
N ASP A 144 12.23 0.45 0.37
CA ASP A 144 12.48 1.16 1.62
C ASP A 144 13.21 2.49 1.35
N VAL A 145 14.25 2.47 0.50
CA VAL A 145 14.98 3.69 0.08
C VAL A 145 14.07 4.70 -0.60
N LEU A 146 13.14 4.25 -1.46
CA LEU A 146 12.21 5.17 -2.13
C LEU A 146 11.19 5.78 -1.17
N VAL A 147 10.71 5.00 -0.19
CA VAL A 147 9.81 5.54 0.83
C VAL A 147 10.55 6.53 1.73
N ASP A 148 11.75 6.18 2.20
CA ASP A 148 12.58 7.07 3.02
C ASP A 148 12.89 8.38 2.27
N ALA A 149 13.34 8.30 1.01
CA ALA A 149 13.59 9.48 0.17
C ALA A 149 12.32 10.34 -0.02
N ALA A 150 11.15 9.72 -0.18
CA ALA A 150 9.90 10.48 -0.26
C ALA A 150 9.63 11.26 1.03
N TYR A 151 9.85 10.68 2.21
CA TYR A 151 9.69 11.37 3.49
C TYR A 151 10.82 12.38 3.79
N GLU A 152 12.02 12.17 3.26
CA GLU A 152 13.12 13.15 3.29
C GLU A 152 12.82 14.39 2.44
N PHE A 153 12.13 14.24 1.30
CA PHE A 153 11.62 15.36 0.52
C PHE A 153 10.70 16.25 1.37
N GLY A 154 9.84 15.64 2.20
CA GLY A 154 9.15 16.32 3.29
C GLY A 154 7.70 16.73 3.00
N ILE A 155 6.89 16.71 4.07
CA ILE A 155 5.46 17.08 4.02
C ILE A 155 5.29 18.57 3.69
N ASP A 156 6.17 19.42 4.24
CA ASP A 156 6.14 20.87 4.01
C ASP A 156 6.40 21.24 2.54
N GLU A 157 7.18 20.41 1.82
CA GLU A 157 7.47 20.57 0.39
C GLU A 157 6.37 19.98 -0.51
N GLY A 158 5.33 19.38 0.08
CA GLY A 158 4.13 18.93 -0.63
C GLY A 158 3.91 17.41 -0.65
N LEU A 159 4.76 16.60 -0.01
CA LEU A 159 4.45 15.18 0.21
C LEU A 159 3.19 15.04 1.08
N ILE A 160 2.32 14.10 0.72
CA ILE A 160 1.14 13.72 1.52
C ILE A 160 1.36 12.33 2.14
N GLY A 161 2.06 11.42 1.48
CA GLY A 161 2.46 10.15 2.07
C GLY A 161 3.03 9.19 1.03
N SER A 162 3.80 8.18 1.46
CA SER A 162 4.41 7.21 0.57
C SER A 162 4.43 5.81 1.20
N ARG A 163 4.29 4.77 0.36
CA ARG A 163 4.45 3.37 0.74
C ARG A 163 4.74 2.49 -0.47
N MET A 164 5.25 1.28 -0.24
CA MET A 164 5.21 0.23 -1.27
C MET A 164 3.76 -0.11 -1.69
N THR A 165 3.56 -0.51 -2.94
CA THR A 165 2.27 -0.96 -3.48
C THR A 165 2.40 -2.30 -4.21
N GLY A 166 1.30 -3.04 -4.33
CA GLY A 166 1.28 -4.38 -4.91
C GLY A 166 1.83 -5.46 -3.97
N GLY A 167 2.35 -6.55 -4.57
CA GLY A 167 2.75 -7.76 -3.84
C GLY A 167 4.07 -7.65 -3.06
N GLY A 168 4.87 -6.62 -3.31
CA GLY A 168 6.20 -6.46 -2.71
C GLY A 168 7.28 -7.30 -3.37
N PHE A 169 8.41 -7.43 -2.68
CA PHE A 169 9.64 -8.06 -3.17
C PHE A 169 10.07 -7.42 -4.49
N GLY A 170 10.28 -6.11 -4.48
CA GLY A 170 10.45 -5.28 -5.67
C GLY A 170 9.13 -4.64 -6.14
N GLY A 171 9.04 -4.32 -7.42
CA GLY A 171 7.89 -3.58 -7.97
C GLY A 171 7.96 -2.10 -7.65
N SER A 172 6.87 -1.52 -7.14
CA SER A 172 6.72 -0.06 -7.07
C SER A 172 6.37 0.48 -5.68
N THR A 173 6.71 1.75 -5.45
CA THR A 173 6.08 2.57 -4.42
C THR A 173 4.98 3.45 -5.03
N VAL A 174 4.05 3.89 -4.19
CA VAL A 174 3.04 4.89 -4.51
C VAL A 174 3.13 6.03 -3.49
N SER A 175 3.17 7.25 -4.00
CA SER A 175 3.19 8.47 -3.20
C SER A 175 2.01 9.36 -3.58
N LEU A 176 1.36 9.93 -2.56
CA LEU A 176 0.46 11.05 -2.72
C LEU A 176 1.25 12.34 -2.50
N VAL A 177 1.07 13.31 -3.37
CA VAL A 177 1.83 14.57 -3.38
C VAL A 177 0.94 15.69 -3.91
N LYS A 178 1.14 16.93 -3.48
CA LYS A 178 0.50 18.08 -4.13
C LYS A 178 0.94 18.14 -5.60
N GLY A 179 0.01 18.41 -6.51
CA GLY A 179 0.27 18.38 -7.95
C GLY A 179 1.41 19.32 -8.38
N GLU A 180 1.51 20.49 -7.75
CA GLU A 180 2.59 21.46 -7.97
C GLU A 180 3.98 20.99 -7.50
N ALA A 181 4.04 19.98 -6.64
CA ALA A 181 5.28 19.39 -6.11
C ALA A 181 5.61 18.02 -6.75
N ALA A 182 4.76 17.51 -7.64
CA ALA A 182 4.89 16.15 -8.18
C ALA A 182 6.17 15.95 -9.00
N ASP A 183 6.51 16.90 -9.88
CA ASP A 183 7.75 16.86 -10.66
C ASP A 183 9.00 16.98 -9.77
N ALA A 184 8.96 17.83 -8.74
CA ALA A 184 10.07 17.98 -7.80
C ALA A 184 10.31 16.72 -6.97
N LEU A 185 9.24 16.06 -6.50
CA LEU A 185 9.34 14.77 -5.82
C LEU A 185 9.88 13.70 -6.78
N LYS A 186 9.43 13.67 -8.03
CA LYS A 186 9.92 12.74 -9.05
C LYS A 186 11.43 12.87 -9.23
N ASP A 187 11.92 14.07 -9.48
CA ASP A 187 13.36 14.35 -9.67
C ASP A 187 14.17 13.96 -8.42
N HIS A 188 13.61 14.21 -7.23
CA HIS A 188 14.23 13.81 -5.96
C HIS A 188 14.37 12.29 -5.85
N LEU A 189 13.30 11.53 -6.13
CA LEU A 189 13.32 10.07 -6.06
C LEU A 189 14.26 9.45 -7.09
N GLU A 190 14.24 9.95 -8.33
CA GLU A 190 15.12 9.47 -9.39
C GLU A 190 16.60 9.68 -9.02
N LYS A 191 16.93 10.86 -8.49
CA LYS A 191 18.29 11.17 -8.02
C LYS A 191 18.70 10.27 -6.85
N SER A 192 17.89 10.18 -5.80
CA SER A 192 18.20 9.38 -4.61
C SER A 192 18.39 7.89 -4.95
N PHE A 193 17.55 7.36 -5.86
CA PHE A 193 17.67 5.98 -6.33
C PHE A 193 18.93 5.76 -7.17
N GLN A 194 19.24 6.68 -8.09
CA GLN A 194 20.46 6.62 -8.92
C GLN A 194 21.73 6.70 -8.05
N GLU A 195 21.76 7.57 -7.04
CA GLU A 195 22.89 7.71 -6.13
C GLU A 195 23.12 6.45 -5.29
N LYS A 196 22.05 5.80 -4.84
CA LYS A 196 22.12 4.60 -4.01
C LYS A 196 22.41 3.31 -4.80
N PHE A 197 21.79 3.14 -5.97
CA PHE A 197 21.82 1.87 -6.72
C PHE A 197 22.53 1.95 -8.08
N GLY A 198 22.89 3.14 -8.57
CA GLY A 198 23.61 3.32 -9.83
C GLY A 198 22.82 2.97 -11.09
N ARG A 199 21.48 2.94 -11.02
CA ARG A 199 20.57 2.64 -12.14
C ARG A 199 19.33 3.52 -12.11
N ASP A 200 18.76 3.76 -13.28
CA ASP A 200 17.60 4.64 -13.45
C ASP A 200 16.35 4.07 -12.78
N LEU A 201 15.56 4.96 -12.20
CA LEU A 201 14.24 4.68 -11.65
C LEU A 201 13.16 4.97 -12.70
N ASN A 202 12.14 4.14 -12.80
CA ASN A 202 11.00 4.42 -13.68
C ASN A 202 9.87 5.09 -12.88
N CYS A 203 9.78 6.41 -12.96
CA CYS A 203 8.73 7.18 -12.28
C CYS A 203 7.68 7.75 -13.24
N PHE A 204 6.41 7.67 -12.85
CA PHE A 204 5.32 8.31 -13.57
C PHE A 204 4.29 8.93 -12.62
N ILE A 205 3.76 10.08 -13.04
CA ILE A 205 2.72 10.83 -12.34
C ILE A 205 1.40 10.50 -13.02
N THR A 206 0.37 10.21 -12.23
CA THR A 206 -0.94 9.78 -12.69
C THR A 206 -2.05 10.30 -11.78
N SER A 207 -3.29 10.04 -12.18
CA SER A 207 -4.52 10.35 -11.47
C SER A 207 -5.51 9.19 -11.66
N PRO A 208 -6.45 8.97 -10.72
CA PRO A 208 -7.48 7.94 -10.90
C PRO A 208 -8.33 8.19 -12.16
N ASP A 209 -8.59 7.12 -12.90
CA ASP A 209 -9.28 7.15 -14.20
C ASP A 209 -10.39 6.08 -14.26
N ASN A 210 -11.18 6.09 -15.33
CA ASN A 210 -12.21 5.10 -15.62
C ASN A 210 -11.63 3.69 -15.73
N GLY A 211 -12.39 2.73 -15.21
CA GLY A 211 -12.18 1.31 -15.50
C GLY A 211 -12.50 0.97 -16.95
N ALA A 212 -12.47 -0.33 -17.25
CA ALA A 212 -12.80 -0.84 -18.57
C ALA A 212 -14.18 -0.36 -19.05
N HIS A 213 -14.20 0.31 -20.20
CA HIS A 213 -15.41 0.83 -20.83
C HIS A 213 -15.34 0.67 -22.35
N CYS A 214 -16.50 0.70 -23.00
CA CYS A 214 -16.60 0.72 -24.46
C CYS A 214 -16.82 2.14 -24.94
N GLU A 215 -15.95 2.63 -25.83
CA GLU A 215 -16.18 3.86 -26.58
C GLU A 215 -16.65 3.52 -27.99
N SER A 216 -17.75 4.13 -28.42
CA SER A 216 -18.23 4.03 -29.81
C SER A 216 -17.34 4.91 -30.70
N LEU A 217 -16.70 4.29 -31.70
CA LEU A 217 -15.88 4.96 -32.72
C LEU A 217 -16.73 5.72 -33.75
#